data_AF-A0A4Y2V4Y9-F1
#
_entry.id   AF-A0A4Y2V4Y9-F1
#
_cell.length_a   1.000
_cell.length_b   1.000
_cell.length_c   1.000
_cell.angle_alpha   90.00
_cell.angle_beta   90.00
_cell.angle_gamma   90.00
#
_symmetry.space_group_name_H-M   'P 1'
#
loop_
_entity.id
_entity.type
_entity.pdbx_description
1 polymer ?
#
loop_
_entity_poly.entity_id
_entity_poly.type
_entity_poly.pdbx_seq_one_letter_code
_entity_poly.pdbx_strand_id
1 'polypeptide(L)'
;MDDNFSLPALSSVLIAMTAEFKVGYKLAFNKDISRATFYSFLLTGIHFFSIQLLIMFPGSIVNEMAECVSHCLLYRIPKNEEGLKWEFMIYLKQVKHLTLWKIHALSRSLIIASLGILLTYGILIGTLGKES
;
A
#
# COMPACT_ATOMS: atom_id res chain seq x y z
N MET A 1 -10.37 -14.32 8.18
CA MET A 1 -9.77 -13.12 8.82
C MET A 1 -9.39 -12.11 7.76
N ASP A 2 -8.59 -12.47 6.74
CA ASP A 2 -8.30 -11.58 5.60
C ASP A 2 -9.54 -11.00 4.93
N ASP A 3 -10.52 -11.83 4.54
CA ASP A 3 -11.70 -11.35 3.77
C ASP A 3 -12.49 -10.22 4.50
N ASN A 4 -12.48 -10.18 5.85
CA ASN A 4 -13.16 -9.15 6.62
C ASN A 4 -12.34 -7.86 6.78
N PHE A 5 -11.01 -7.94 6.77
CA PHE A 5 -10.12 -6.78 6.89
C PHE A 5 -9.67 -6.22 5.53
N SER A 6 -9.83 -7.02 4.47
CA SER A 6 -9.43 -6.69 3.11
C SER A 6 -10.23 -5.52 2.53
N LEU A 7 -11.57 -5.50 2.74
CA LEU A 7 -12.44 -4.43 2.25
C LEU A 7 -12.22 -3.12 2.99
N PRO A 8 -12.21 -3.08 4.34
CA PRO A 8 -11.95 -1.85 5.07
C PRO A 8 -10.56 -1.29 4.78
N ALA A 9 -9.54 -2.15 4.62
CA ALA A 9 -8.20 -1.72 4.22
C ALA A 9 -8.21 -1.09 2.82
N LEU A 10 -8.89 -1.72 1.84
CA LEU A 10 -9.01 -1.17 0.49
C LEU A 10 -9.74 0.17 0.47
N SER A 11 -10.90 0.24 1.14
CA SER A 11 -11.64 1.49 1.21
C SER A 11 -10.82 2.59 1.89
N SER A 12 -10.06 2.26 2.94
CA SER A 12 -9.23 3.23 3.65
C SER A 12 -8.10 3.77 2.77
N VAL A 13 -7.43 2.90 2.02
CA VAL A 13 -6.39 3.30 1.05
C VAL A 13 -6.98 4.15 -0.06
N LEU A 14 -8.13 3.78 -0.63
CA LEU A 14 -8.79 4.57 -1.68
C LEU A 14 -9.21 5.96 -1.18
N ILE A 15 -9.75 6.04 0.05
CA ILE A 15 -10.11 7.31 0.68
C ILE A 15 -8.86 8.16 0.90
N ALA A 16 -7.77 7.57 1.41
CA ALA A 16 -6.50 8.27 1.62
C ALA A 16 -5.94 8.85 0.30
N MET A 17 -5.84 8.02 -0.74
CA MET A 17 -5.35 8.46 -2.07
C MET A 17 -6.22 9.57 -2.67
N THR A 18 -7.56 9.47 -2.54
CA THR A 18 -8.48 10.49 -3.04
C THR A 18 -8.34 11.80 -2.25
N ALA A 19 -8.17 11.71 -0.93
CA ALA A 19 -7.97 12.86 -0.07
C ALA A 19 -6.64 13.57 -0.36
N GLU A 20 -5.55 12.80 -0.50
CA GLU A 20 -4.23 13.33 -0.88
C GLU A 20 -4.27 14.05 -2.22
N PHE A 21 -4.90 13.44 -3.23
CA PHE A 21 -5.06 14.07 -4.54
C PHE A 21 -5.83 15.38 -4.45
N LYS A 22 -6.96 15.39 -3.72
CA LYS A 22 -7.79 16.59 -3.53
C LYS A 22 -7.05 17.70 -2.79
N VAL A 23 -6.26 17.34 -1.76
CA VAL A 23 -5.43 18.28 -1.01
C VAL A 23 -4.34 18.85 -1.91
N GLY A 24 -3.60 18.00 -2.62
CA GLY A 24 -2.54 18.42 -3.54
C GLY A 24 -3.06 19.33 -4.65
N TYR A 25 -4.20 18.99 -5.26
CA TYR A 25 -4.86 19.83 -6.25
C TYR A 25 -5.22 21.22 -5.69
N LYS A 26 -5.86 21.27 -4.52
CA LYS A 26 -6.22 22.55 -3.88
C LYS A 26 -4.98 23.37 -3.55
N LEU A 27 -3.91 22.73 -3.08
CA LEU A 27 -2.65 23.41 -2.75
C LEU A 27 -1.98 24.01 -3.99
N ALA A 28 -2.05 23.31 -5.12
CA ALA A 28 -1.40 23.74 -6.37
C ALA A 28 -2.14 24.87 -7.09
N PHE A 29 -3.48 24.84 -7.11
CA PHE A 29 -4.28 25.72 -7.97
C PHE A 29 -5.03 26.84 -7.24
N ASN A 30 -5.19 26.77 -5.91
CA ASN A 30 -5.93 27.80 -5.19
C ASN A 30 -4.99 28.96 -4.79
N LYS A 31 -5.06 30.04 -5.57
CA LYS A 31 -4.20 31.23 -5.42
C LYS A 31 -4.54 32.05 -4.15
N ASP A 32 -5.75 31.91 -3.58
CA ASP A 32 -6.24 32.67 -2.43
C ASP A 32 -6.30 31.85 -1.13
N ILE A 33 -5.31 30.99 -0.90
CA ILE A 33 -5.23 30.20 0.33
C ILE A 33 -4.66 31.05 1.50
N SER A 34 -5.43 31.14 2.59
CA SER A 34 -4.91 31.70 3.84
C SER A 34 -3.81 30.80 4.44
N ARG A 35 -2.86 31.39 5.17
CA ARG A 35 -1.81 30.63 5.87
C ARG A 35 -2.37 29.55 6.79
N ALA A 36 -3.45 29.83 7.51
CA ALA A 36 -4.09 28.85 8.38
C ALA A 36 -4.64 27.66 7.58
N THR A 37 -5.32 27.93 6.47
CA THR A 37 -5.87 26.91 5.57
C THR A 37 -4.77 26.06 4.93
N PHE A 38 -3.64 26.68 4.56
CA PHE A 38 -2.47 25.97 4.03
C PHE A 38 -1.92 24.95 5.03
N TYR A 39 -1.70 25.35 6.29
CA TYR A 39 -1.24 24.44 7.33
C TYR A 39 -2.24 23.32 7.62
N SER A 40 -3.55 23.63 7.64
CA SER A 40 -4.59 22.61 7.78
C SER A 40 -4.54 21.58 6.66
N PHE A 41 -4.31 22.00 5.41
CA PHE A 41 -4.16 21.08 4.28
C PHE A 41 -2.90 20.23 4.37
N LEU A 42 -1.75 20.80 4.74
CA LEU A 42 -0.53 20.01 4.97
C LEU A 42 -0.74 18.96 6.06
N LEU A 43 -1.33 19.34 7.20
CA LEU A 43 -1.61 18.41 8.29
C LEU A 43 -2.56 17.30 7.86
N THR A 44 -3.59 17.64 7.08
CA THR A 44 -4.54 16.67 6.52
C THR A 44 -3.83 15.68 5.57
N GLY A 45 -2.97 16.17 4.68
CA GLY A 45 -2.18 15.33 3.79
C GLY A 45 -1.27 14.38 4.55
N ILE A 46 -0.53 14.88 5.55
CA ILE A 46 0.34 14.05 6.40
C ILE A 46 -0.47 12.98 7.15
N HIS A 47 -1.67 13.33 7.62
CA HIS A 47 -2.53 12.40 8.33
C HIS A 47 -3.00 11.23 7.45
N PHE A 48 -3.53 11.50 6.26
CA PHE A 48 -3.96 10.45 5.32
C PHE A 48 -2.79 9.60 4.84
N PHE A 49 -1.64 10.22 4.56
CA PHE A 49 -0.42 9.51 4.19
C PHE A 49 0.05 8.57 5.30
N SER A 50 -0.01 9.04 6.56
CA SER A 50 0.33 8.22 7.73
C SER A 50 -0.62 7.02 7.88
N ILE A 51 -1.93 7.21 7.65
CA ILE A 51 -2.90 6.11 7.67
C ILE A 51 -2.59 5.09 6.57
N GLN A 52 -2.30 5.55 5.36
CA GLN A 52 -1.96 4.67 4.24
C GLN A 52 -0.71 3.83 4.55
N LEU A 53 0.34 4.46 5.08
CA LEU A 53 1.54 3.75 5.51
C LEU A 53 1.24 2.77 6.65
N LEU A 54 0.45 3.17 7.64
CA LEU A 54 0.08 2.31 8.78
C LEU A 54 -0.65 1.03 8.34
N ILE A 55 -1.39 1.07 7.24
CA ILE A 55 -2.05 -0.11 6.68
C ILE A 55 -1.06 -0.94 5.85
N MET A 56 -0.30 -0.30 4.97
CA MET A 56 0.53 -1.01 3.99
C MET A 56 1.80 -1.61 4.59
N PHE A 57 2.48 -0.93 5.51
CA PHE A 57 3.73 -1.40 6.12
C PHE A 57 3.58 -2.73 6.87
N PRO A 58 2.69 -2.86 7.89
CA PRO A 58 2.57 -4.10 8.63
C PRO A 58 2.06 -5.23 7.74
N GLY A 59 1.15 -4.95 6.80
CA GLY A 59 0.69 -5.94 5.84
C GLY A 59 1.82 -6.47 4.95
N SER A 60 2.73 -5.59 4.51
CA SER A 60 3.91 -6.01 3.75
C SER A 60 4.88 -6.84 4.59
N ILE A 61 5.12 -6.46 5.85
CA ILE A 61 6.04 -7.19 6.74
C ILE A 61 5.50 -8.59 7.04
N VAL A 62 4.20 -8.71 7.33
CA VAL A 62 3.57 -10.01 7.60
C VAL A 62 3.64 -10.91 6.37
N ASN A 63 3.40 -10.36 5.16
CA ASN A 63 3.52 -11.13 3.92
C ASN A 63 4.95 -11.62 3.68
N GLU A 64 5.95 -10.77 3.88
CA GLU A 64 7.36 -11.13 3.71
C GLU A 64 7.83 -12.16 4.73
N MET A 65 7.40 -12.03 5.99
CA MET A 65 7.71 -13.01 7.05
C MET A 65 7.03 -14.35 6.76
N ALA A 66 5.79 -14.36 6.28
CA ALA A 66 5.11 -15.57 5.88
C ALA A 66 5.85 -16.28 4.73
N GLU A 67 6.32 -15.54 3.73
CA GLU A 67 7.13 -16.08 2.62
C GLU A 67 8.48 -16.62 3.10
N CYS A 68 9.17 -15.90 3.98
CA CYS A 68 10.44 -16.33 4.56
C CYS A 68 10.31 -17.62 5.38
N VAL A 69 9.30 -17.70 6.26
CA VAL A 69 9.02 -18.92 7.05
C VAL A 69 8.69 -20.09 6.13
N SER A 70 7.88 -19.85 5.10
CA SER A 70 7.53 -20.85 4.09
C SER A 70 8.77 -21.42 3.39
N HIS A 71 9.68 -20.55 2.96
CA HIS A 71 10.96 -20.95 2.36
C HIS A 71 11.87 -21.71 3.33
N CYS A 72 11.96 -21.26 4.58
CA CYS A 72 12.78 -21.89 5.60
C CYS A 72 12.29 -23.30 5.94
N LEU A 73 10.97 -23.48 6.04
CA LEU A 73 10.34 -24.79 6.22
C LEU A 73 10.61 -25.71 5.04
N LEU A 74 10.44 -25.23 3.80
CA LEU A 74 10.73 -26.02 2.59
C LEU A 74 12.21 -26.43 2.47
N TYR A 75 13.13 -25.59 2.93
CA TYR A 75 14.56 -25.91 2.94
C TYR A 75 14.94 -26.96 4.00
N ARG A 76 14.17 -27.03 5.09
CA ARG A 76 14.39 -28.00 6.18
C ARG A 76 13.90 -29.42 5.85
N ILE A 77 13.07 -29.58 4.82
CA ILE A 77 12.60 -30.89 4.36
C ILE A 77 13.75 -31.65 3.69
N PRO A 78 14.06 -32.89 4.11
CA PRO A 78 15.10 -33.71 3.49
C PRO A 78 14.82 -33.91 1.99
N LYS A 79 15.87 -33.86 1.15
CA LYS A 79 15.75 -34.04 -0.30
C LYS A 79 15.13 -35.38 -0.74
N ASN A 80 15.14 -36.38 0.14
CA ASN A 80 14.60 -37.70 -0.15
C ASN A 80 13.06 -37.77 -0.02
N GLU A 81 12.40 -36.70 0.44
CA GLU A 81 10.96 -36.63 0.64
C GLU A 81 10.31 -35.64 -0.34
N GLU A 82 10.51 -35.86 -1.63
CA GLU A 82 9.97 -34.97 -2.68
C GLU A 82 8.44 -34.88 -2.66
N GLY A 83 7.74 -35.95 -2.28
CA GLY A 83 6.28 -35.95 -2.12
C GLY A 83 5.81 -35.03 -0.98
N LEU A 84 6.52 -35.07 0.15
CA LEU A 84 6.23 -34.24 1.32
C LEU A 84 6.50 -32.77 1.03
N LYS A 85 7.56 -32.48 0.27
CA LYS A 85 7.87 -31.14 -0.24
C LYS A 85 6.77 -30.62 -1.17
N TRP A 86 6.21 -31.48 -2.03
CA TRP A 86 5.13 -31.12 -2.95
C TRP A 86 3.82 -30.80 -2.21
N GLU A 87 3.42 -31.65 -1.25
CA GLU A 87 2.26 -31.38 -0.39
C GLU A 87 2.43 -30.08 0.40
N PHE A 88 3.62 -29.85 0.96
CA PHE A 88 3.93 -28.61 1.67
C PHE A 88 3.86 -27.40 0.74
N MET A 89 4.32 -27.52 -0.51
CA MET A 89 4.19 -26.45 -1.51
C MET A 89 2.74 -26.14 -1.87
N ILE A 90 1.88 -27.15 -2.01
CA ILE A 90 0.44 -26.97 -2.25
C ILE A 90 -0.20 -26.26 -1.05
N TYR A 91 0.14 -26.70 0.16
CA TYR A 91 -0.39 -26.14 1.40
C TYR A 91 0.10 -24.70 1.64
N LEU A 92 1.38 -24.43 1.37
CA LEU A 92 1.97 -23.08 1.43
C LEU A 92 1.41 -22.15 0.36
N LYS A 93 1.12 -22.65 -0.85
CA LYS A 93 0.36 -21.87 -1.85
C LYS A 93 -1.06 -21.51 -1.39
N GLN A 94 -1.63 -22.28 -0.47
CA GLN A 94 -2.91 -21.97 0.17
C GLN A 94 -2.76 -21.03 1.39
N VAL A 95 -1.53 -20.81 1.90
CA VAL A 95 -1.31 -19.83 2.97
C VAL A 95 -1.70 -18.46 2.45
N LYS A 96 -2.65 -17.85 3.15
CA LYS A 96 -3.26 -16.60 2.74
C LYS A 96 -2.26 -15.47 2.96
N HIS A 97 -1.97 -14.73 1.89
CA HIS A 97 -1.33 -13.43 1.99
C HIS A 97 -2.36 -12.39 2.42
N LEU A 98 -1.94 -11.43 3.24
CA LEU A 98 -2.68 -10.20 3.47
C LEU A 98 -2.76 -9.45 2.14
N THR A 99 -3.97 -9.42 1.59
CA THR A 99 -4.26 -8.76 0.32
C THR A 99 -5.18 -7.58 0.54
N LEU A 100 -5.02 -6.57 -0.30
CA LEU A 100 -6.04 -5.56 -0.55
C LEU A 100 -7.06 -6.16 -1.52
N TRP A 101 -8.20 -6.58 -0.96
CA TRP A 101 -9.34 -7.22 -1.60
C TRP A 101 -9.01 -8.35 -2.60
N LYS A 102 -8.02 -9.21 -2.32
CA LYS A 102 -7.49 -10.20 -3.30
C LYS A 102 -7.00 -9.61 -4.63
N ILE A 103 -7.01 -8.29 -4.80
CA ILE A 103 -6.55 -7.61 -6.01
C ILE A 103 -5.03 -7.54 -5.99
N HIS A 104 -4.45 -7.07 -4.88
CA HIS A 104 -3.00 -6.92 -4.72
C HIS A 104 -2.52 -7.42 -3.36
N ALA A 105 -1.42 -8.16 -3.36
CA ALA A 105 -0.69 -8.50 -2.14
C ALA A 105 -0.01 -7.24 -1.59
N LEU A 106 -0.16 -7.00 -0.29
CA LEU A 106 0.57 -5.93 0.39
C LEU A 106 2.06 -6.24 0.30
N SER A 107 2.80 -5.38 -0.38
CA SER A 107 4.21 -5.55 -0.69
C SER A 107 4.91 -4.20 -0.69
N ARG A 108 6.22 -4.20 -0.46
CA ARG A 108 7.04 -2.97 -0.49
C ARG A 108 6.96 -2.27 -1.84
N SER A 109 6.83 -3.04 -2.93
CA SER A 109 6.64 -2.50 -4.29
C SER A 109 5.33 -1.73 -4.43
N LEU A 110 4.23 -2.17 -3.80
CA LEU A 110 2.97 -1.45 -3.82
C LEU A 110 3.07 -0.09 -3.10
N ILE A 111 3.81 -0.02 -2.00
CA ILE A 111 4.08 1.23 -1.27
C ILE A 111 4.85 2.20 -2.18
N ILE A 112 5.93 1.72 -2.80
CA ILE A 112 6.77 2.51 -3.73
C ILE A 112 5.95 2.96 -4.94
N ALA A 113 5.10 2.11 -5.50
CA ALA A 113 4.22 2.46 -6.61
C ALA A 113 3.23 3.55 -6.21
N SER A 114 2.62 3.46 -5.02
CA SER A 114 1.69 4.49 -4.53
C SER A 114 2.37 5.85 -4.36
N LEU A 115 3.60 5.87 -3.84
CA LEU A 115 4.44 7.07 -3.72
C LEU A 115 4.84 7.64 -5.09
N GLY A 116 5.25 6.76 -6.01
CA GLY A 116 5.62 7.14 -7.38
C GLY A 116 4.44 7.76 -8.13
N ILE A 117 3.24 7.21 -7.95
CA ILE A 117 2.00 7.74 -8.51
C ILE A 117 1.70 9.14 -7.94
N LEU A 118 1.82 9.32 -6.62
CA LEU A 118 1.60 10.62 -5.98
C LEU A 118 2.58 11.68 -6.50
N LEU A 119 3.87 11.33 -6.61
CA LEU A 119 4.90 12.21 -7.19
C LEU A 119 4.63 12.53 -8.66
N THR A 120 4.29 11.51 -9.46
CA THR A 120 4.03 11.69 -10.90
C THR A 120 2.84 12.60 -11.14
N TYR A 121 1.73 12.37 -10.43
CA TYR A 121 0.56 13.25 -10.53
C TYR A 121 0.83 14.64 -9.95
N GLY A 122 1.63 14.76 -8.89
CA GLY A 122 2.06 16.04 -8.34
C GLY A 122 2.87 16.86 -9.35
N ILE A 123 3.82 16.22 -10.05
CA ILE A 123 4.59 16.86 -11.12
C ILE A 123 3.68 17.26 -12.28
N LEU A 124 2.80 16.37 -12.74
CA LEU A 124 1.88 16.64 -13.85
C LEU A 124 0.94 17.82 -13.53
N ILE A 125 0.43 17.88 -12.31
CA ILE A 125 -0.37 19.00 -11.81
C ILE A 125 0.44 20.29 -11.79
N GLY A 126 1.66 20.25 -11.27
CA GLY A 126 2.54 21.40 -11.19
C GLY A 126 2.97 21.94 -12.56
N THR A 127 3.12 21.07 -13.56
CA THR A 127 3.44 21.49 -14.93
C THR A 127 2.24 22.04 -15.67
N LEU A 128 1.05 21.43 -15.54
CA LEU A 128 -0.20 21.90 -16.16
C LEU A 128 -0.64 23.28 -15.64
N GLY A 129 -0.44 23.57 -14.35
CA GLY A 129 -0.81 24.85 -13.76
C GLY A 129 0.04 26.05 -14.16
N LYS A 130 1.12 25.83 -14.92
CA LYS A 130 2.02 26.90 -15.38
C LYS A 130 1.48 27.64 -16.61
N GLU A 131 0.48 27.10 -17.29
CA GLU A 131 -0.12 27.67 -18.50
C GLU A 131 -1.49 28.34 -18.28
N SER A 132 -1.94 28.51 -17.02
CA SER A 132 -3.22 29.18 -16.65
C SER A 132 -3.08 30.34 -15.68
#